data_AF-A0A1C5E0B3-F1
#
_entry.id   AF-A0A1C5E0B3-F1
#
_cell.length_a   1.000
_cell.length_b   1.000
_cell.length_c   1.000
_cell.angle_alpha   90.00
_cell.angle_beta   90.00
_cell.angle_gamma   90.00
#
_symmetry.space_group_name_H-M   'P 1'
#
loop_
_entity.id
_entity.type
_entity.pdbx_description
1 polymer ?
#
loop_
_entity_poly.entity_id
_entity_poly.type
_entity_poly.pdbx_seq_one_letter_code
_entity_poly.pdbx_strand_id
1 'polypeptide(L)'
;MDIRQLGKRLASLPSGLTDERLAVLSALYVHFVDAGERAPAQRLAVGFDLNPATVKGHLRAARQRGFLTKVEGKAGGQLTDKAVQILRGMKSGAGTEEV
;
A
#
# COMPACT_ATOMS: atom_id res chain seq x y z
N MET A 1 -3.62 -11.04 -4.29
CA MET A 1 -2.95 -11.24 -2.99
C MET A 1 -4.02 -10.91 -2.00
N ASP A 2 -4.32 -11.79 -1.07
CA ASP A 2 -5.39 -11.54 -0.10
C ASP A 2 -5.00 -10.44 0.89
N ILE A 3 -5.99 -9.78 1.49
CA ILE A 3 -5.79 -8.67 2.43
C ILE A 3 -4.92 -9.06 3.63
N ARG A 4 -5.06 -10.30 4.12
CA ARG A 4 -4.26 -10.81 5.24
C ARG A 4 -2.79 -10.95 4.87
N GLN A 5 -2.49 -11.37 3.64
CA GLN A 5 -1.11 -11.46 3.16
C GLN A 5 -0.48 -10.09 2.99
N LEU A 6 -1.23 -9.10 2.49
CA LEU A 6 -0.76 -7.71 2.38
C LEU A 6 -0.43 -7.13 3.76
N GLY A 7 -1.28 -7.38 4.77
CA GLY A 7 -1.02 -6.96 6.13
C GLY A 7 0.26 -7.55 6.72
N LYS A 8 0.47 -8.87 6.55
CA LYS A 8 1.72 -9.53 6.97
C LYS A 8 2.95 -8.94 6.27
N ARG A 9 2.87 -8.67 4.96
CA ARG A 9 3.98 -8.02 4.22
C ARG A 9 4.27 -6.62 4.75
N LEU A 10 3.24 -5.82 5.02
CA LEU A 10 3.44 -4.47 5.56
C LEU A 10 4.18 -4.49 6.91
N ALA A 11 3.84 -5.44 7.77
CA ALA A 11 4.49 -5.61 9.08
C ALA A 11 5.94 -6.11 8.98
N SER A 12 6.27 -6.93 7.97
CA SER A 12 7.64 -7.42 7.76
C SER A 12 8.56 -6.43 7.05
N LEU A 13 8.00 -5.42 6.37
CA LEU A 13 8.78 -4.44 5.63
C LEU A 13 9.37 -3.38 6.57
N PRO A 14 10.56 -2.85 6.26
CA PRO A 14 11.12 -1.73 7.02
C PRO A 14 10.14 -0.54 7.04
N SER A 15 10.22 0.27 8.09
CA SER A 15 9.37 1.47 8.24
C SER A 15 9.72 2.61 7.29
N GLY A 16 10.86 2.49 6.57
CA GLY A 16 11.32 3.44 5.57
C GLY A 16 10.44 3.53 4.32
N LEU A 17 10.66 4.58 3.55
CA LEU A 17 9.87 4.90 2.35
C LEU A 17 10.32 4.08 1.12
N THR A 18 10.15 2.75 1.20
CA THR A 18 10.51 1.82 0.11
C THR A 18 9.37 1.61 -0.88
N ASP A 19 9.72 1.22 -2.10
CA ASP A 19 8.75 0.99 -3.18
C ASP A 19 7.82 -0.20 -2.85
N GLU A 20 8.30 -1.27 -2.19
CA GLU A 20 7.43 -2.35 -1.73
C GLU A 20 6.44 -1.86 -0.67
N ARG A 21 6.90 -1.05 0.28
CA ARG A 21 6.03 -0.52 1.34
C ARG A 21 4.95 0.37 0.75
N LEU A 22 5.29 1.21 -0.22
CA LEU A 22 4.34 2.08 -0.91
C LEU A 22 3.34 1.28 -1.74
N ALA A 23 3.77 0.22 -2.43
CA ALA A 23 2.87 -0.65 -3.19
C ALA A 23 1.89 -1.39 -2.26
N VAL A 24 2.37 -1.96 -1.15
CA VAL A 24 1.54 -2.66 -0.17
C VAL A 24 0.56 -1.71 0.53
N LEU A 25 1.03 -0.54 0.99
CA LEU A 25 0.15 0.47 1.60
C LEU A 25 -0.93 0.96 0.63
N SER A 26 -0.58 1.15 -0.65
CA SER A 26 -1.54 1.55 -1.68
C SER A 26 -2.61 0.48 -1.88
N ALA A 27 -2.25 -0.80 -1.88
CA ALA A 27 -3.20 -1.90 -2.05
C ALA A 27 -4.17 -2.02 -0.88
N LEU A 28 -3.66 -1.91 0.35
CA LEU A 28 -4.49 -1.89 1.56
C LEU A 28 -5.41 -0.67 1.60
N TYR A 29 -4.91 0.50 1.19
CA TYR A 29 -5.71 1.71 1.10
C TYR A 29 -6.86 1.58 0.10
N VAL A 30 -6.58 1.11 -1.12
CA VAL A 30 -7.58 0.90 -2.16
C VAL A 30 -8.63 -0.11 -1.69
N HIS A 31 -8.23 -1.20 -1.02
CA HIS A 31 -9.17 -2.14 -0.44
C HIS A 31 -10.17 -1.48 0.52
N PHE A 32 -9.70 -0.62 1.43
CA PHE A 32 -10.61 0.10 2.33
C PHE A 32 -11.49 1.11 1.61
N VAL A 33 -10.96 1.81 0.58
CA VAL A 33 -11.77 2.68 -0.28
C VAL A 33 -12.89 1.89 -0.96
N ASP A 34 -12.57 0.75 -1.56
CA ASP A 34 -13.51 -0.09 -2.29
C ASP A 34 -14.54 -0.73 -1.36
N ALA A 35 -14.18 -0.98 -0.09
CA ALA A 35 -15.09 -1.42 0.96
C ALA A 35 -16.04 -0.30 1.47
N GLY A 36 -15.96 0.91 0.92
CA GLY A 36 -16.80 2.04 1.30
C GLY A 36 -16.37 2.72 2.60
N GLU A 37 -15.13 2.53 3.05
CA GLU A 37 -14.66 3.15 4.28
C GLU A 37 -14.63 4.67 4.20
N ARG A 38 -15.25 5.32 5.19
CA ARG A 38 -15.33 6.80 5.24
C ARG A 38 -13.97 7.44 5.49
N ALA A 39 -13.08 6.77 6.21
CA ALA A 39 -11.76 7.26 6.58
C ALA A 39 -10.68 6.18 6.33
N PRO A 40 -10.42 5.81 5.06
CA PRO A 40 -9.60 4.64 4.73
C PRO A 40 -8.15 4.76 5.21
N ALA A 41 -7.56 5.97 5.16
CA ALA A 41 -6.22 6.21 5.69
C ALA A 41 -6.15 6.08 7.22
N GLN A 42 -7.20 6.51 7.94
CA GLN A 42 -7.28 6.37 9.39
C GLN A 42 -7.47 4.90 9.77
N ARG A 43 -8.35 4.18 9.06
CA ARG A 43 -8.57 2.75 9.28
C ARG A 43 -7.31 1.94 9.04
N LEU A 44 -6.56 2.28 7.98
CA LEU A 44 -5.26 1.70 7.70
C LEU A 44 -4.25 1.96 8.83
N ALA A 45 -4.20 3.18 9.37
CA ALA A 45 -3.33 3.52 10.48
C ALA A 45 -3.63 2.67 11.74
N VAL A 46 -4.92 2.60 12.13
CA VAL A 46 -5.36 1.82 13.30
C VAL A 46 -5.12 0.32 13.10
N GLY A 47 -5.45 -0.23 11.93
CA GLY A 47 -5.34 -1.66 11.68
C GLY A 47 -3.92 -2.22 11.66
N PHE A 48 -2.90 -1.34 11.54
CA PHE A 48 -1.49 -1.74 11.46
C PHE A 48 -0.60 -1.03 12.48
N ASP A 49 -1.19 -0.41 13.51
CA ASP A 49 -0.49 0.34 14.56
C ASP A 49 0.50 1.38 14.01
N LEU A 50 0.09 2.09 12.95
CA LEU A 50 0.89 3.13 12.32
C LEU A 50 0.40 4.52 12.73
N ASN A 51 1.32 5.47 12.80
CA ASN A 51 0.95 6.88 12.97
C ASN A 51 0.14 7.38 11.74
N PRO A 52 -1.06 7.95 11.92
CA PRO A 52 -1.89 8.47 10.82
C PRO A 52 -1.19 9.52 9.95
N ALA A 53 -0.33 10.35 10.52
CA ALA A 53 0.46 11.32 9.76
C ALA A 53 1.46 10.62 8.83
N THR A 54 2.11 9.57 9.32
CA THR A 54 3.02 8.72 8.55
C THR A 54 2.28 8.05 7.39
N VAL A 55 1.10 7.47 7.64
CA VAL A 55 0.28 6.86 6.58
C VAL A 55 -0.10 7.88 5.50
N LYS A 56 -0.56 9.07 5.89
CA LYS A 56 -0.87 10.15 4.93
C LYS A 56 0.36 10.57 4.12
N GLY A 57 1.52 10.69 4.77
CA GLY A 57 2.80 10.98 4.11
C GLY A 57 3.20 9.91 3.10
N HIS A 58 3.05 8.63 3.45
CA HIS A 58 3.31 7.51 2.55
C HIS A 58 2.33 7.48 1.37
N LEU A 59 1.02 7.72 1.60
CA LEU A 59 0.05 7.79 0.51
C LEU A 59 0.31 8.96 -0.44
N ARG A 60 0.79 10.10 0.10
CA ARG A 60 1.26 11.22 -0.74
C ARG A 60 2.46 10.80 -1.58
N ALA A 61 3.46 10.17 -0.98
CA ALA A 61 4.64 9.66 -1.68
C ALA A 61 4.27 8.60 -2.73
N ALA A 62 3.33 7.71 -2.41
CA ALA A 62 2.81 6.70 -3.33
C ALA A 62 2.20 7.34 -4.58
N ARG A 63 1.43 8.44 -4.43
CA ARG A 63 0.91 9.19 -5.57
C ARG A 63 2.01 9.84 -6.40
N GLN A 64 2.96 10.49 -5.74
CA GLN A 64 4.09 11.16 -6.40
C GLN A 64 5.00 10.17 -7.15
N ARG A 65 5.19 8.96 -6.61
CA ARG A 65 6.05 7.91 -7.19
C ARG A 65 5.31 6.95 -8.13
N GLY A 66 4.03 7.23 -8.41
CA GLY A 66 3.24 6.48 -9.38
C GLY A 66 2.81 5.09 -8.90
N PHE A 67 2.54 4.90 -7.61
CA PHE A 67 1.97 3.67 -7.03
C PHE A 67 0.45 3.74 -6.83
N LEU A 68 -0.08 4.95 -6.68
CA LEU A 68 -1.50 5.20 -6.45
C LEU A 68 -1.95 6.38 -7.33
N THR A 69 -3.07 6.24 -8.03
CA THR A 69 -3.60 7.37 -8.79
C THR A 69 -4.13 8.48 -7.86
N LYS A 70 -4.17 9.71 -8.37
CA LYS A 70 -4.75 10.85 -7.66
C LYS A 70 -6.24 10.95 -8.01
N VAL A 71 -7.09 11.15 -7.00
CA VAL A 71 -8.47 11.60 -7.16
C VAL A 71 -8.57 12.99 -6.58
N GLU A 72 -9.18 13.92 -7.31
CA GLU A 72 -9.31 15.31 -6.86
C GLU A 72 -10.48 15.45 -5.88
N GLY A 73 -10.25 16.17 -4.78
CA GLY A 73 -11.29 16.53 -3.81
C GLY A 73 -11.81 15.40 -2.91
N LYS A 74 -11.37 14.14 -3.06
CA LYS A 74 -11.88 13.00 -2.26
C LYS A 74 -10.81 11.95 -1.94
N ALA A 75 -11.08 11.15 -0.90
CA ALA A 75 -10.37 9.88 -0.69
C ALA A 75 -10.67 8.95 -1.86
N GLY A 76 -9.64 8.26 -2.34
CA GLY A 76 -9.73 7.41 -3.52
C GLY A 76 -8.41 7.32 -4.27
N GLY A 77 -8.50 6.63 -5.40
CA GLY A 77 -7.38 6.25 -6.25
C GLY A 77 -7.49 4.79 -6.62
N GLN A 78 -6.70 4.38 -7.58
CA GLN A 78 -6.55 3.02 -8.05
C GLN A 78 -5.06 2.68 -8.02
N LEU A 79 -4.75 1.39 -7.89
CA LEU A 79 -3.38 0.93 -8.08
C LEU A 79 -2.96 1.18 -9.53
N THR A 80 -1.72 1.64 -9.69
CA THR A 80 -1.11 1.76 -11.02
C THR A 80 -0.51 0.42 -11.44
N ASP A 81 -0.18 0.28 -12.73
CA ASP A 81 0.54 -0.89 -13.24
C ASP A 81 1.86 -1.13 -12.50
N LYS A 82 2.58 -0.05 -12.17
CA LYS A 82 3.82 -0.11 -11.38
C LYS A 82 3.58 -0.78 -10.02
N ALA A 83 2.54 -0.38 -9.29
CA ALA A 83 2.21 -1.00 -8.01
C ALA A 83 1.83 -2.47 -8.19
N VAL A 84 1.03 -2.78 -9.22
CA VAL A 84 0.61 -4.15 -9.52
C VAL A 84 1.82 -5.03 -9.86
N GLN A 85 2.79 -4.53 -10.60
CA GLN A 85 4.03 -5.26 -10.94
C GLN A 85 4.84 -5.61 -9.69
N ILE A 86 5.08 -4.65 -8.79
CA ILE A 86 5.78 -4.92 -7.52
C ILE A 86 5.03 -5.98 -6.70
N LEU A 87 3.71 -5.81 -6.54
CA LEU A 87 2.90 -6.76 -5.78
C LEU A 87 2.88 -8.16 -6.40
N ARG A 88 2.99 -8.27 -7.74
CA ARG A 88 3.15 -9.56 -8.42
C ARG A 88 4.52 -10.17 -8.15
N GLY A 89 5.60 -9.40 -8.25
CA GLY A 89 6.95 -9.87 -7.91
C GLY A 89 7.05 -10.41 -6.48
N MET A 90 6.37 -9.77 -5.52
CA MET A 90 6.31 -10.22 -4.13
C MET A 90 5.52 -11.53 -3.91
N LYS A 91 4.63 -11.91 -4.83
CA LYS A 91 3.96 -13.23 -4.80
C LYS A 91 4.88 -14.32 -5.32
N SER A 92 5.69 -14.01 -6.33
CA SER A 92 6.60 -14.95 -6.96
C SER A 92 7.90 -15.12 -6.20
N GLY A 93 8.27 -14.18 -5.32
CA GLY A 93 9.48 -14.21 -4.48
C GLY A 93 9.48 -15.25 -3.34
N ALA A 94 8.87 -16.41 -3.55
CA ALA A 94 9.28 -17.65 -2.91
C ALA A 94 10.13 -18.42 -3.93
N GLY A 95 11.37 -17.96 -4.16
CA GLY A 95 12.34 -18.61 -5.04
C GLY A 95 12.88 -17.72 -6.16
N THR A 96 14.04 -17.10 -5.89
CA THR A 96 15.14 -16.83 -6.83
C THR A 96 16.32 -16.48 -5.92
N GLU A 97 16.98 -17.50 -5.37
CA GLU A 97 18.21 -18.10 -5.90
C GLU A 97 19.36 -17.08 -6.03
N GLU A 98 20.38 -17.43 -5.26
CA GLU A 98 21.72 -16.89 -5.13
C GLU A 98 22.42 -16.81 -6.50
N VAL A 99 23.24 -15.77 -6.69
CA VAL A 99 24.47 -15.81 -7.50
C VAL A 99 25.54 -14.96 -6.85
#